data_AF-A0A1M5FVA9-F1
#
_entry.id   AF-A0A1M5FVA9-F1
#
_cell.length_a   1.000
_cell.length_b   1.000
_cell.length_c   1.000
_cell.angle_alpha   90.00
_cell.angle_beta   90.00
_cell.angle_gamma   90.00
#
_symmetry.space_group_name_H-M   'P 1'
#
loop_
_entity.id
_entity.type
_entity.pdbx_description
1 polymer ?
#
loop_
_entity_poly.entity_id
_entity_poly.type
_entity_poly.pdbx_seq_one_letter_code
_entity_poly.pdbx_strand_id
1 'polypeptide(L)'
;MISMFTVFYAVLALCGGALGAYLTKAPLGVGVAAAAAGFIASCVAQLAGATILIAFLAFVLVTVVVALVLKLRPAQIGAIIVAMVVVSMAGQFAVGFVGGFDAAFSKAFNHALKS
;
A
#
# COMPACT_ATOMS: atom_id res chain seq x y z
N MET A 1 7.75 15.54 2.69
CA MET A 1 7.17 15.82 1.36
C MET A 1 6.28 14.65 0.98
N ILE A 2 4.98 14.87 0.74
CA ILE A 2 4.08 13.84 0.21
C ILE A 2 4.36 13.75 -1.28
N SER A 3 4.88 12.63 -1.76
CA SER A 3 5.13 12.43 -3.19
C SER A 3 3.93 11.74 -3.85
N MET A 4 3.83 11.78 -5.19
CA MET A 4 2.82 10.99 -5.91
C MET A 4 2.88 9.51 -5.52
N PHE A 5 4.07 8.97 -5.21
CA PHE A 5 4.22 7.59 -4.76
C PHE A 5 3.45 7.35 -3.46
N THR A 6 3.45 8.29 -2.52
CA THR A 6 2.69 8.19 -1.26
C THR A 6 1.19 8.07 -1.53
N VAL A 7 0.67 8.78 -2.52
CA VAL A 7 -0.75 8.71 -2.94
C VAL A 7 -1.05 7.35 -3.59
N PHE A 8 -0.19 6.86 -4.48
CA PHE A 8 -0.35 5.52 -5.07
C PHE A 8 -0.31 4.42 -4.01
N TYR A 9 0.60 4.49 -3.04
CA TYR A 9 0.62 3.56 -1.92
C TYR A 9 -0.64 3.61 -1.07
N ALA A 10 -1.21 4.80 -0.84
CA ALA A 10 -2.46 4.94 -0.11
C ALA A 10 -3.58 4.17 -0.82
N VAL A 11 -3.73 4.35 -2.13
CA VAL A 11 -4.76 3.68 -2.94
C VAL A 11 -4.54 2.17 -2.93
N LEU A 12 -3.31 1.71 -3.14
CA LEU A 12 -2.97 0.28 -3.12
C LEU A 12 -3.21 -0.36 -1.74
N ALA A 13 -2.89 0.34 -0.66
CA ALA A 13 -3.17 -0.12 0.70
C ALA A 13 -4.67 -0.27 0.93
N LEU A 14 -5.48 0.72 0.53
CA LEU A 14 -6.94 0.66 0.63
C LEU A 14 -7.54 -0.48 -0.22
N CYS A 15 -7.06 -0.65 -1.45
CA CYS A 15 -7.45 -1.77 -2.31
C CYS A 15 -7.09 -3.12 -1.70
N GLY A 16 -5.90 -3.25 -1.10
CA GLY A 16 -5.50 -4.46 -0.39
C GLY A 16 -6.36 -4.74 0.83
N GLY A 17 -6.75 -3.70 1.59
CA GLY A 17 -7.68 -3.80 2.71
C GLY A 17 -9.07 -4.27 2.29
N ALA A 18 -9.59 -3.72 1.19
CA ALA A 18 -10.86 -4.13 0.60
C ALA A 18 -10.80 -5.58 0.07
N LEU A 19 -9.73 -5.95 -0.63
CA LEU A 19 -9.52 -7.29 -1.16
C LEU A 19 -9.42 -8.33 -0.04
N GLY A 20 -8.64 -8.06 1.00
CA GLY A 20 -8.51 -8.97 2.14
C GLY A 20 -9.81 -9.14 2.92
N ALA A 21 -10.60 -8.08 3.07
CA ALA A 21 -11.93 -8.17 3.66
C ALA A 21 -12.89 -8.98 2.78
N TYR A 22 -12.86 -8.77 1.46
CA TYR A 22 -13.65 -9.54 0.50
C TYR A 22 -13.33 -11.04 0.56
N LEU A 23 -12.05 -11.39 0.50
CA LEU A 23 -11.58 -12.78 0.52
C LEU A 23 -11.94 -13.51 1.82
N THR A 24 -12.09 -12.77 2.93
CA THR A 24 -12.42 -13.36 4.24
C THR A 24 -13.86 -13.16 4.68
N LYS A 25 -14.73 -12.71 3.77
CA LYS A 25 -16.16 -12.42 4.02
C LYS A 25 -16.36 -11.46 5.21
N ALA A 26 -15.39 -10.59 5.46
CA ALA A 26 -15.47 -9.56 6.46
C ALA A 26 -16.17 -8.31 5.90
N PRO A 27 -16.70 -7.42 6.76
CA PRO A 27 -17.26 -6.16 6.29
C PRO A 27 -16.17 -5.34 5.58
N LEU A 28 -16.40 -4.99 4.30
CA LEU A 28 -15.43 -4.25 3.49
C LEU A 28 -15.02 -2.93 4.15
N GLY A 29 -15.98 -2.21 4.75
CA GLY A 29 -15.72 -0.95 5.45
C GLY A 29 -14.73 -1.10 6.62
N VAL A 30 -14.71 -2.26 7.27
CA VAL A 30 -13.78 -2.54 8.38
C VAL A 30 -12.37 -2.81 7.86
N GLY A 31 -12.23 -3.56 6.76
CA GLY A 31 -10.93 -3.79 6.11
C GLY A 31 -10.31 -2.51 5.56
N VAL A 32 -11.13 -1.66 4.92
CA VAL A 32 -10.70 -0.35 4.42
C VAL A 32 -10.32 0.59 5.57
N ALA A 33 -11.09 0.62 6.66
CA ALA A 33 -10.78 1.45 7.82
C ALA A 33 -9.47 1.03 8.51
N ALA A 34 -9.26 -0.28 8.69
CA ALA A 34 -8.00 -0.80 9.25
C ALA A 34 -6.80 -0.47 8.34
N ALA A 35 -6.97 -0.63 7.04
CA ALA A 35 -5.97 -0.27 6.04
C ALA A 35 -5.62 1.22 6.04
N ALA A 36 -6.63 2.09 6.08
CA ALA A 36 -6.47 3.53 6.12
C ALA A 36 -5.71 3.97 7.39
N ALA A 37 -6.09 3.43 8.55
CA ALA A 37 -5.46 3.76 9.81
C ALA A 37 -3.99 3.31 9.86
N GLY A 38 -3.69 2.10 9.39
CA GLY A 38 -2.31 1.62 9.24
C GLY A 38 -1.48 2.52 8.32
N PHE A 39 -2.06 2.94 7.19
CA PHE A 39 -1.39 3.82 6.25
C PHE A 39 -1.07 5.19 6.85
N ILE A 40 -2.02 5.80 7.57
CA ILE A 40 -1.81 7.07 8.27
C ILE A 40 -0.69 6.94 9.30
N ALA A 41 -0.68 5.86 10.10
CA ALA A 41 0.38 5.61 11.08
C ALA A 41 1.76 5.47 10.42
N SER A 42 1.84 4.78 9.27
CA SER A 42 3.07 4.69 8.48
C SER A 42 3.57 6.07 8.03
N CYS A 43 2.66 6.90 7.53
CA CYS A 43 2.99 8.25 7.08
C CYS A 43 3.48 9.13 8.23
N VAL A 44 2.83 9.05 9.40
CA VAL A 44 3.25 9.80 10.59
C VAL A 44 4.63 9.35 11.06
N ALA A 45 4.91 8.05 11.07
CA ALA A 45 6.23 7.52 11.42
C ALA A 45 7.32 8.02 10.45
N GLN A 46 7.06 8.02 9.14
CA GLN A 46 7.99 8.55 8.14
C GLN A 46 8.19 10.07 8.27
N LEU A 47 7.13 10.83 8.58
CA LEU A 47 7.22 12.27 8.83
C LEU A 47 8.08 12.59 10.06
N ALA A 48 8.05 11.72 11.06
CA ALA A 48 8.90 11.80 12.25
C ALA A 48 10.36 11.36 12.01
N GLY A 49 10.73 11.03 10.78
CA GLY A 49 12.08 10.58 10.42
C GLY A 49 12.38 9.12 10.71
N ALA A 50 11.35 8.30 10.99
CA ALA A 50 11.53 6.87 11.22
C ALA A 50 11.96 6.14 9.94
N THR A 51 12.75 5.08 10.09
CA THR A 51 13.17 4.24 8.98
C THR A 51 11.98 3.52 8.34
N ILE A 52 12.15 3.08 7.09
CA ILE A 52 11.12 2.33 6.34
C ILE A 52 10.63 1.11 7.13
N LEU A 53 11.55 0.41 7.82
CA LEU A 53 11.21 -0.75 8.65
C LEU A 53 10.29 -0.35 9.81
N ILE A 54 10.58 0.74 10.52
CA ILE A 54 9.76 1.23 11.63
C ILE A 54 8.39 1.70 11.12
N ALA A 55 8.35 2.39 9.97
CA ALA A 55 7.09 2.81 9.35
C ALA A 55 6.21 1.64 8.91
N PHE A 56 6.82 0.54 8.45
CA PHE A 56 6.11 -0.70 8.13
C PHE A 56 5.59 -1.40 9.39
N LEU A 57 6.39 -1.46 10.46
CA LEU A 57 5.94 -2.02 11.74
C LEU A 57 4.78 -1.22 12.32
N ALA A 58 4.85 0.12 12.29
CA ALA A 58 3.76 0.99 12.72
C ALA A 58 2.47 0.76 11.91
N PHE A 59 2.61 0.58 10.59
CA PHE A 59 1.51 0.21 9.72
C PHE A 59 0.84 -1.10 10.15
N VAL A 60 1.61 -2.18 10.34
CA VAL A 60 1.08 -3.49 10.73
C VAL A 60 0.42 -3.41 12.10
N LEU A 61 1.09 -2.80 13.08
CA LEU A 61 0.58 -2.65 14.45
C LEU A 61 -0.76 -1.92 14.47
N VAL A 62 -0.86 -0.76 13.82
CA VAL A 62 -2.09 0.03 13.83
C VAL A 62 -3.19 -0.67 13.04
N THR A 63 -2.87 -1.34 11.93
CA THR A 63 -3.84 -2.15 11.18
C THR A 63 -4.41 -3.27 12.06
N VAL A 64 -3.56 -3.98 12.81
CA VAL A 64 -3.99 -5.04 13.74
C VAL A 64 -4.84 -4.46 14.87
N VAL A 65 -4.40 -3.39 15.52
CA VAL A 65 -5.14 -2.77 16.63
C VAL A 65 -6.52 -2.31 16.18
N VAL A 66 -6.61 -1.62 15.05
CA VAL A 66 -7.90 -1.12 14.51
C VAL A 66 -8.79 -2.29 14.09
N ALA A 67 -8.23 -3.32 13.46
CA ALA A 67 -8.97 -4.51 13.10
C ALA A 67 -9.51 -5.28 14.32
N LEU A 68 -8.75 -5.34 15.41
CA LEU A 68 -9.20 -5.92 16.69
C LEU A 68 -10.31 -5.07 17.34
N VAL A 69 -10.18 -3.74 17.36
CA VAL A 69 -11.21 -2.81 17.85
C VAL A 69 -12.52 -2.99 17.07
N LEU A 70 -12.42 -3.22 15.77
CA LEU A 70 -13.55 -3.47 14.87
C LEU A 70 -14.00 -4.95 14.87
N LYS A 71 -13.52 -5.75 15.84
CA LYS A 71 -13.94 -7.14 16.09
C LYS A 71 -13.70 -8.12 14.93
N LEU A 72 -12.67 -7.90 14.13
CA LEU A 72 -12.25 -8.88 13.13
C LEU A 72 -11.62 -10.12 13.80
N ARG A 73 -11.88 -11.30 13.23
CA ARG A 73 -11.23 -12.54 13.67
C ARG A 73 -9.75 -12.52 13.29
N PRO A 74 -8.85 -13.14 14.06
CA PRO A 74 -7.41 -13.16 13.76
C PRO A 74 -7.07 -13.62 12.33
N ALA A 75 -7.79 -14.63 11.82
CA ALA A 75 -7.63 -15.10 10.44
C ALA A 75 -7.99 -14.04 9.38
N GLN A 76 -8.99 -13.19 9.66
CA GLN A 76 -9.39 -12.09 8.78
C GLN A 76 -8.33 -10.98 8.77
N ILE A 77 -7.77 -10.67 9.95
CA ILE A 77 -6.68 -9.69 10.10
C ILE A 77 -5.45 -10.15 9.31
N GLY A 78 -5.06 -11.41 9.46
CA GLY A 78 -3.93 -12.00 8.73
C GLY A 78 -4.12 -11.89 7.21
N ALA A 79 -5.30 -12.24 6.71
CA ALA A 79 -5.59 -12.14 5.28
C ALA A 79 -5.61 -10.69 4.76
N ILE A 80 -6.10 -9.74 5.55
CA ILE A 80 -6.04 -8.31 5.21
C ILE A 80 -4.60 -7.85 5.08
N ILE A 81 -3.74 -8.17 6.04
CA ILE A 81 -2.32 -7.80 6.00
C ILE A 81 -1.64 -8.42 4.78
N VAL A 82 -1.85 -9.71 4.53
CA VAL A 82 -1.26 -10.41 3.37
C VAL A 82 -1.74 -9.77 2.06
N ALA A 83 -3.05 -9.53 1.92
CA ALA A 83 -3.60 -8.89 0.72
C ALA A 83 -3.02 -7.49 0.50
N MET A 84 -2.85 -6.71 1.57
CA MET A 84 -2.23 -5.38 1.50
C MET A 84 -0.78 -5.43 1.05
N VAL A 85 0.02 -6.36 1.57
CA VAL A 85 1.42 -6.53 1.16
C VAL A 85 1.48 -6.94 -0.32
N VAL A 86 0.68 -7.93 -0.73
CA VAL A 86 0.66 -8.41 -2.12
C VAL A 86 0.23 -7.32 -3.09
N VAL A 87 -0.85 -6.59 -2.80
CA VAL A 87 -1.33 -5.49 -3.66
C VAL A 87 -0.31 -4.36 -3.71
N SER A 88 0.33 -4.03 -2.58
CA SER A 88 1.37 -2.99 -2.54
C SER A 88 2.61 -3.38 -3.35
N MET A 89 3.05 -4.64 -3.29
CA MET A 89 4.18 -5.14 -4.10
C MET A 89 3.84 -5.17 -5.59
N ALA A 90 2.65 -5.67 -5.94
CA ALA A 90 2.19 -5.68 -7.32
C ALA A 90 2.06 -4.25 -7.89
N GLY A 91 1.57 -3.31 -7.07
CA GLY A 91 1.48 -1.91 -7.46
C GLY A 91 2.84 -1.22 -7.59
N GLN A 92 3.79 -1.49 -6.69
CA GLN A 92 5.18 -1.03 -6.86
C GLN A 92 5.79 -1.54 -8.17
N PHE A 93 5.59 -2.82 -8.47
CA PHE A 93 6.10 -3.41 -9.70
C PHE A 93 5.47 -2.74 -10.93
N ALA A 94 4.15 -2.54 -10.94
CA ALA A 94 3.47 -1.88 -12.05
C ALA A 94 3.95 -0.43 -12.25
N VAL A 95 4.06 0.35 -11.18
CA VAL A 95 4.55 1.74 -11.25
C VAL A 95 6.01 1.80 -11.71
N GLY A 96 6.87 0.93 -11.18
CA GLY A 96 8.28 0.84 -11.58
C GLY A 96 8.44 0.39 -13.04
N PHE A 97 7.62 -0.56 -13.48
CA PHE A 97 7.62 -1.04 -14.85
C PHE A 97 7.16 0.02 -15.84
N VAL A 98 6.03 0.71 -15.57
CA VAL A 98 5.51 1.77 -16.43
C VAL A 98 6.48 2.96 -16.48
N GLY A 99 6.99 3.40 -15.32
CA GLY A 99 7.97 4.49 -15.27
C GLY A 99 9.29 4.15 -15.99
N GLY A 100 9.76 2.91 -15.83
CA GLY A 100 10.96 2.42 -16.53
C GLY A 100 10.75 2.28 -18.05
N PHE A 101 9.58 1.79 -18.46
CA PHE A 101 9.19 1.69 -19.87
C PHE A 101 9.12 3.07 -20.53
N ASP A 102 8.48 4.03 -19.87
CA ASP A 102 8.31 5.38 -20.41
C ASP A 102 9.66 6.12 -20.55
N ALA A 103 10.55 5.96 -19.56
CA ALA A 103 11.91 6.48 -19.63
C ALA A 103 12.73 5.82 -20.75
N ALA A 104 12.62 4.50 -20.92
CA ALA A 104 13.32 3.78 -21.98
C ALA A 104 12.77 4.13 -23.37
N PHE A 105 11.45 4.22 -23.51
CA PHE A 105 10.77 4.57 -24.75
C PHE A 105 11.06 6.01 -25.17
N SER A 106 10.95 6.98 -24.25
CA SER A 106 11.30 8.38 -24.50
C SER A 106 12.76 8.54 -24.90
N LYS A 107 13.68 7.78 -24.30
CA LYS A 107 15.10 7.81 -24.66
C LYS A 107 15.36 7.21 -26.05
N ALA A 108 14.71 6.08 -26.37
CA ALA A 108 14.81 5.45 -27.69
C ALA A 108 14.20 6.33 -28.80
N PHE A 109 13.05 6.94 -28.54
CA PHE A 109 12.35 7.81 -29.48
C PHE A 109 13.13 9.10 -29.76
N ASN A 110 13.71 9.73 -28.72
CA ASN A 110 14.58 10.89 -28.90
C ASN A 110 15.89 10.57 -29.63
N HIS A 111 16.39 9.33 -29.53
CA HIS A 111 17.55 8.89 -30.31
C HIS A 111 17.17 8.66 -31.79
N ALA A 112 15.99 8.09 -32.05
CA ALA A 112 15.48 7.86 -33.40
C ALA A 112 15.10 9.15 -34.15
N LEU A 113 14.64 10.19 -33.44
CA LEU A 113 14.35 11.51 -34.03
C LEU A 113 15.60 12.36 -34.32
N LYS A 114 16.75 11.99 -33.75
CA LYS A 114 18.03 12.70 -33.93
C LYS A 114 18.94 12.04 -34.98
N SER A 115 18.57 10.87 -35.51
CA SER A 115 19.22 10.20 -36.65
C SER A 115 18.48 10.47 -37.94
#